data_AF-A0A9E2RJR5-F1
#
_entry.id   AF-A0A9E2RJR5-F1
#
_cell.length_a   1.000
_cell.length_b   1.000
_cell.length_c   1.000
_cell.angle_alpha   90.00
_cell.angle_beta   90.00
_cell.angle_gamma   90.00
#
_symmetry.space_group_name_H-M   'P 1'
#
loop_
_entity.id
_entity.type
_entity.pdbx_description
1 polymer ?
#
loop_
_entity_poly.entity_id
_entity_poly.type
_entity_poly.pdbx_seq_one_letter_code
_entity_poly.pdbx_strand_id
1 'polypeptide(L)'
;GFSTCSELLDMKRGNKFSLEIHKRRDGIAYYVGYASDEDIGKYLARQKNFHILAFPYSRERASSLFEIPVDFVSKCEVRPYREGYLFDLFVTSIPELQS
;
A
#
# COMPACT_ATOMS: atom_id res chain seq x y z
N GLY A 1 2.05 10.45 -13.40
CA GLY A 1 1.15 11.09 -12.44
C GLY A 1 1.02 10.17 -11.26
N PHE A 2 0.97 10.72 -10.05
CA PHE A 2 0.91 9.95 -8.81
C PHE A 2 -0.47 10.14 -8.19
N SER A 3 -1.23 9.04 -8.01
CA SER A 3 -2.55 9.07 -7.41
C SER A 3 -2.47 8.72 -5.94
N THR A 4 -2.79 9.68 -5.07
CA THR A 4 -3.04 9.42 -3.66
C THR A 4 -4.34 8.63 -3.49
N CYS A 5 -4.41 7.89 -2.39
CA CYS A 5 -5.63 7.30 -1.83
C CYS A 5 -6.78 8.33 -1.65
N SER A 6 -6.45 9.64 -1.61
CA SER A 6 -7.35 10.76 -1.88
C SER A 6 -6.54 11.91 -2.45
N GLU A 7 -6.90 12.44 -3.62
CA GLU A 7 -6.31 13.62 -4.27
C GLU A 7 -5.76 14.66 -3.29
N LEU A 8 -4.44 14.84 -3.24
CA LEU A 8 -3.78 16.09 -2.85
C LEU A 8 -2.31 16.00 -3.26
N LEU A 9 -2.05 16.56 -4.44
CA LEU A 9 -0.76 16.66 -5.13
C LEU A 9 0.18 17.69 -4.48
N ASP A 10 0.35 17.65 -3.16
CA ASP A 10 1.34 18.48 -2.46
C ASP A 10 1.86 17.78 -1.18
N MET A 11 2.77 16.80 -1.35
CA MET A 11 3.50 16.22 -0.22
C MET A 11 4.80 16.98 0.04
N LYS A 12 4.78 17.86 1.05
CA LYS A 12 5.97 18.12 1.86
C LYS A 12 6.26 16.87 2.70
N ARG A 13 7.52 16.42 2.66
CA ARG A 13 8.08 15.34 3.48
C ARG A 13 7.66 15.53 4.96
N GLY A 14 6.95 14.57 5.56
CA GLY A 14 6.60 14.61 7.00
C GLY A 14 5.11 14.63 7.37
N ASN A 15 4.18 14.48 6.43
CA ASN A 15 2.75 14.43 6.76
C ASN A 15 2.35 13.02 7.21
N LYS A 16 1.96 12.85 8.48
CA LYS A 16 1.63 11.55 9.14
C LYS A 16 0.36 10.86 8.60
N PHE A 17 -0.22 11.38 7.52
CA PHE A 17 -1.57 11.08 7.06
C PHE A 17 -1.61 10.47 5.65
N SER A 18 -0.45 10.13 5.08
CA SER A 18 -0.34 9.62 3.71
C SER A 18 0.51 8.35 3.64
N LEU A 19 0.08 7.40 2.81
CA LEU A 19 0.91 6.27 2.37
C LEU A 19 1.88 6.75 1.30
N GLU A 20 3.15 6.37 1.39
CA GLU A 20 4.15 6.84 0.43
C GLU A 20 3.93 6.17 -0.94
N ILE A 21 4.17 6.94 -2.02
CA ILE A 21 4.17 6.41 -3.39
C ILE A 21 5.52 6.64 -4.00
N HIS A 22 6.22 5.56 -4.36
CA HIS A 22 7.55 5.62 -4.93
C HIS A 22 7.50 5.27 -6.41
N LYS A 23 8.07 6.13 -7.26
CA LYS A 23 8.30 5.80 -8.67
C LYS A 23 9.68 5.19 -8.82
N ARG A 24 9.74 3.96 -9.33
CA ARG A 24 11.02 3.34 -9.69
C ARG A 24 11.48 3.82 -11.06
N ARG A 25 12.73 3.50 -11.41
CA ARG A 25 13.39 3.93 -12.65
C ARG A 25 12.75 3.36 -13.92
N ASP A 26 12.08 2.21 -13.79
CA ASP A 26 11.26 1.57 -14.82
C ASP A 26 9.95 2.34 -15.12
N GLY A 27 9.61 3.33 -14.31
CA GLY A 27 8.42 4.14 -14.45
C GLY A 27 7.22 3.62 -13.64
N ILE A 28 7.34 2.48 -12.97
CA ILE A 28 6.26 1.89 -12.17
C ILE A 28 6.15 2.62 -10.83
N ALA A 29 4.93 2.94 -10.43
CA ALA A 29 4.62 3.54 -9.13
C ALA A 29 4.19 2.46 -8.13
N TYR A 30 4.68 2.56 -6.91
CA TYR A 30 4.42 1.60 -5.83
C TYR A 30 3.86 2.31 -4.63
N TYR A 31 2.81 1.76 -4.01
CA TYR A 31 2.48 2.07 -2.63
C TYR A 31 3.53 1.44 -1.72
N VAL A 32 4.05 2.23 -0.80
CA VAL A 32 5.07 1.83 0.18
C VAL A 32 4.51 2.01 1.58
N GLY A 33 4.54 0.94 2.37
CA GLY A 33 4.06 0.95 3.73
C GLY A 33 4.46 -0.29 4.51
N TYR A 34 3.93 -0.38 5.71
CA TYR A 34 4.16 -1.51 6.60
C TYR A 34 2.89 -2.35 6.71
N ALA A 35 3.01 -3.67 6.58
CA ALA A 35 1.89 -4.59 6.70
C ALA A 35 2.26 -5.79 7.58
N SER A 36 1.25 -6.57 7.96
CA SER A 36 1.46 -7.84 8.64
C SER A 36 2.08 -8.87 7.70
N ASP A 37 2.86 -9.81 8.24
CA ASP A 37 3.41 -10.91 7.45
C ASP A 37 2.32 -11.78 6.83
N GLU A 38 1.13 -11.83 7.45
CA GLU A 38 -0.03 -12.51 6.91
C GLU A 38 -0.52 -11.84 5.61
N ASP A 39 -0.67 -10.52 5.61
CA ASP A 39 -1.15 -9.78 4.43
C ASP A 39 -0.11 -9.75 3.31
N ILE A 40 1.17 -9.64 3.67
CA ILE A 40 2.27 -9.82 2.71
C ILE A 40 2.27 -11.25 2.17
N GLY A 41 2.01 -12.23 3.02
CA GLY A 41 1.88 -13.63 2.64
C GLY A 41 0.75 -13.85 1.62
N LYS A 42 -0.43 -13.23 1.81
CA LYS A 42 -1.55 -13.29 0.84
C LYS A 42 -1.15 -12.72 -0.51
N TYR A 43 -0.42 -11.59 -0.51
CA TYR A 43 0.12 -10.96 -1.71
C TYR A 43 1.12 -11.85 -2.45
N LEU A 44 2.11 -12.38 -1.73
CA LEU A 44 3.12 -13.29 -2.30
C LEU A 44 2.50 -14.62 -2.75
N ALA A 45 1.47 -15.10 -2.06
CA ALA A 45 0.70 -16.29 -2.42
C ALA A 45 -0.29 -16.06 -3.56
N ARG A 46 -0.34 -14.84 -4.14
CA ARG A 46 -1.17 -14.50 -5.30
C ARG A 46 -2.66 -14.78 -5.05
N GLN A 47 -3.10 -14.61 -3.80
CA GLN A 47 -4.52 -14.73 -3.49
C GLN A 47 -5.30 -13.68 -4.30
N LYS A 48 -6.54 -14.01 -4.67
CA LYS A 48 -7.42 -13.08 -5.40
C LYS A 48 -8.38 -12.42 -4.42
N ASN A 49 -8.77 -11.18 -4.72
CA ASN A 49 -9.82 -10.46 -4.00
C ASN A 49 -9.56 -10.36 -2.49
N PHE A 50 -8.34 -9.98 -2.14
CA PHE A 50 -7.97 -9.70 -0.76
C PHE A 50 -7.59 -8.23 -0.63
N HIS A 51 -7.40 -7.82 0.61
CA HIS A 51 -6.96 -6.49 0.94
C HIS A 51 -5.77 -6.53 1.89
N ILE A 52 -4.91 -5.51 1.78
CA ILE A 52 -3.74 -5.34 2.63
C ILE A 52 -3.97 -4.11 3.50
N LEU A 53 -3.87 -4.29 4.81
CA LEU A 53 -3.86 -3.17 5.75
C LEU A 53 -2.43 -2.65 5.86
N ALA A 54 -2.21 -1.47 5.27
CA ALA A 54 -0.93 -0.79 5.25
C ALA A 54 -0.88 0.34 6.28
N PHE A 55 0.25 0.47 6.96
CA PHE A 55 0.55 1.55 7.89
C PHE A 55 1.67 2.42 7.33
N PRO A 56 1.64 3.73 7.57
CA PRO A 56 2.71 4.63 7.13
C PRO A 56 4.00 4.51 7.96
N TYR A 57 3.99 3.74 9.06
CA TYR A 57 5.14 3.47 9.92
C TYR A 57 5.04 2.07 10.55
N SER A 58 6.19 1.51 10.91
CA SER A 58 6.30 0.21 11.56
C SER A 58 5.51 0.16 12.87
N ARG A 59 4.79 -0.94 13.09
CA ARG A 59 4.08 -1.25 14.35
C ARG A 59 4.30 -2.71 14.73
N GLU A 60 4.05 -3.07 16.00
CA GLU A 60 4.29 -4.44 16.52
C GLU A 60 3.66 -5.56 15.69
N ARG A 61 2.48 -5.33 15.08
CA ARG A 61 1.79 -6.32 14.22
C ARG A 61 1.92 -6.07 12.71
N ALA A 62 2.63 -5.02 12.34
CA ALA A 62 2.86 -4.61 10.96
C ALA A 62 4.24 -3.95 10.88
N SER A 63 5.29 -4.77 11.04
CA SER A 63 6.68 -4.32 11.09
C SER A 63 7.39 -4.48 9.75
N SER A 64 6.80 -5.27 8.84
CA SER A 64 7.41 -5.63 7.57
C SER A 64 7.07 -4.57 6.53
N LEU A 65 8.11 -3.91 6.04
CA LEU A 65 7.99 -2.96 4.93
C LEU A 65 7.67 -3.75 3.66
N PHE A 66 6.66 -3.30 2.92
CA PHE A 66 6.28 -3.89 1.65
C PHE A 66 6.01 -2.81 0.60
N GLU A 67 6.11 -3.23 -0.65
CA GLU A 67 5.81 -2.39 -1.81
C GLU A 67 4.84 -3.15 -2.72
N ILE A 68 3.79 -2.48 -3.18
CA ILE A 68 2.83 -3.02 -4.14
C ILE A 68 2.63 -2.04 -5.30
N PRO A 69 2.71 -2.49 -6.56
CA PRO A 69 2.40 -1.64 -7.71
C PRO A 69 1.01 -1.02 -7.57
N VAL A 70 0.91 0.28 -7.85
CA VAL A 70 -0.37 1.01 -7.83
C VAL A 70 -1.38 0.35 -8.77
N ASP A 71 -0.93 -0.15 -9.92
CA ASP A 71 -1.77 -0.81 -10.92
C ASP A 71 -2.41 -2.12 -10.43
N PHE A 72 -1.88 -2.72 -9.36
CA PHE A 72 -2.43 -3.93 -8.73
C PHE A 72 -3.42 -3.62 -7.60
N VAL A 73 -3.71 -2.34 -7.36
CA VAL A 73 -4.64 -1.91 -6.32
C VAL A 73 -5.84 -1.25 -6.99
N SER A 74 -7.03 -1.87 -6.92
CA SER A 74 -8.26 -1.29 -7.48
C SER A 74 -8.76 -0.10 -6.69
N LYS A 75 -8.51 -0.13 -5.38
CA LYS A 75 -9.00 0.86 -4.45
C LYS A 75 -8.04 0.97 -3.28
N CYS A 76 -7.80 2.19 -2.85
CA CYS A 76 -7.15 2.48 -1.59
C CYS A 76 -8.16 3.26 -0.74
N GLU A 77 -8.40 2.84 0.50
CA GLU A 77 -9.21 3.60 1.47
C GLU A 77 -8.40 4.01 2.69
N VAL A 78 -8.52 5.28 3.08
CA VAL A 78 -7.97 5.76 4.35
C VAL A 78 -8.94 5.46 5.48
N ARG A 79 -8.46 4.82 6.55
CA ARG A 79 -9.27 4.52 7.74
C ARG A 79 -8.64 5.11 9.01
N PRO A 80 -9.42 5.76 9.88
CA PRO A 80 -8.93 6.19 11.17
C PRO A 80 -8.60 4.96 12.03
N TYR A 81 -7.46 4.97 12.71
CA TYR A 81 -7.01 3.88 13.56
C TYR A 81 -6.26 4.38 14.78
N ARG A 82 -6.87 4.23 15.97
CA ARG A 82 -6.37 4.55 17.34
C ARG A 82 -5.45 5.79 17.44
N GLU A 83 -4.22 5.71 16.95
CA GLU A 83 -3.19 6.73 17.01
C GLU A 83 -2.72 7.17 15.61
N GLY A 84 -3.65 7.32 14.66
CA GLY A 84 -3.34 7.74 13.30
C GLY A 84 -4.30 7.14 12.28
N TYR A 85 -3.74 6.70 11.16
CA TYR A 85 -4.49 6.18 10.02
C TYR A 85 -3.86 4.88 9.54
N LEU A 86 -4.71 4.03 8.99
CA LEU A 86 -4.32 2.86 8.20
C LEU A 86 -4.91 2.99 6.81
N PHE A 87 -4.34 2.27 5.86
CA PHE A 87 -4.73 2.29 4.46
C PHE A 87 -5.15 0.88 4.06
N ASP A 88 -6.38 0.75 3.59
CA ASP A 88 -6.94 -0.50 3.11
C ASP A 88 -6.72 -0.58 1.59
N LEU A 89 -5.77 -1.41 1.16
CA LEU A 89 -5.42 -1.59 -0.25
C LEU A 89 -6.12 -2.81 -0.81
N PHE A 90 -7.12 -2.60 -1.66
CA PHE A 90 -7.87 -3.65 -2.33
C PHE A 90 -7.07 -4.17 -3.52
N VAL A 91 -6.52 -5.37 -3.39
CA VAL A 91 -5.61 -5.95 -4.38
C VAL A 91 -6.41 -6.67 -5.48
N THR A 92 -6.16 -6.29 -6.73
CA THR A 92 -6.72 -6.94 -7.91
C THR A 92 -5.92 -8.20 -8.28
N SER A 93 -6.42 -8.98 -9.23
CA SER A 93 -5.64 -10.12 -9.75
C SER A 93 -4.34 -9.62 -10.38
N ILE A 94 -3.21 -10.04 -9.80
CA ILE A 94 -1.86 -9.63 -10.24
C ILE A 94 -1.51 -10.43 -11.51
N PRO A 95 -1.39 -9.80 -12.69
CA PRO A 95 -1.13 -10.53 -13.94
C PRO A 95 0.32 -11.00 -14.05
N GLU A 96 1.28 -10.18 -13.61
CA GLU A 96 2.73 -10.39 -13.80
C GLU A 96 3.34 -11.51 -12.96
N LEU A 97 2.59 -11.98 -11.95
CA LEU A 97 2.96 -13.14 -11.13
C LEU A 97 2.24 -14.41 -11.59
N GLN A 98 1.51 -14.43 -12.71
CA GLN A 98 0.92 -15.68 -13.21
C GLN A 98 1.97 -16.42 -14.04
N SER A 99 2.61 -17.41 -13.41
CA SER A 99 3.38 -18.48 -14.06
C SER A 99 2.53 -19.74 -14.07
#